data_AF-A0A077XZH2-F1
#
_entry.id   AF-A0A077XZH2-F1
#
_cell.length_a   1.000
_cell.length_b   1.000
_cell.length_c   1.000
_cell.angle_alpha   90.00
_cell.angle_beta   90.00
_cell.angle_gamma   90.00
#
_symmetry.space_group_name_H-M   'P 1'
#
loop_
_entity.id
_entity.type
_entity.pdbx_description
1 polymer ?
#
loop_
_entity_poly.entity_id
_entity_poly.type
_entity_poly.pdbx_seq_one_letter_code
_entity_poly.pdbx_strand_id
1 'polypeptide(L)'
;MEKNGKFYLYVPVISKLNNRGAIGVAVGDSPLGPFYDPLGRPLVQSEWGDIDPTIFIDEDGTAHMYWGNPKLKYVQLNEDMISYTGQIIEVPMTEEAFGKRNDNPERPTKYEEGRGCISVKSCIICFGQAGRFPSLLVIPPVKA
;
A
#
# COMPACT_ATOMS: atom_id res chain seq x y z
N MET A 1 -8.27 -0.03 9.28
CA MET A 1 -7.85 1.34 9.64
C MET A 1 -9.08 2.10 10.11
N GLU A 2 -9.01 2.86 11.20
CA GLU A 2 -10.14 3.67 11.71
C GLU A 2 -9.95 5.14 11.34
N LYS A 3 -10.98 5.77 10.75
CA LYS A 3 -11.02 7.23 10.52
C LYS A 3 -12.44 7.74 10.69
N ASN A 4 -12.60 8.84 11.43
CA ASN A 4 -13.90 9.51 11.65
C ASN A 4 -15.02 8.56 12.12
N GLY A 5 -14.69 7.63 13.04
CA GLY A 5 -15.65 6.68 13.61
C GLY A 5 -16.08 5.54 12.67
N LYS A 6 -15.41 5.38 11.51
CA LYS A 6 -15.61 4.27 10.58
C LYS A 6 -14.34 3.44 10.43
N PHE A 7 -14.53 2.16 10.12
CA PHE A 7 -13.47 1.19 9.92
C PHE A 7 -13.38 0.81 8.45
N TYR A 8 -12.18 0.94 7.88
CA TYR A 8 -11.87 0.65 6.49
C TYR A 8 -10.94 -0.56 6.43
N LEU A 9 -11.37 -1.59 5.71
CA LEU A 9 -10.61 -2.81 5.46
C LEU A 9 -10.25 -2.89 3.98
N TYR A 10 -8.98 -2.70 3.67
CA TYR A 10 -8.45 -2.81 2.32
C TYR A 10 -8.04 -4.25 2.06
N VAL A 11 -8.51 -4.82 0.96
CA VAL A 11 -8.39 -6.25 0.67
C VAL A 11 -7.78 -6.49 -0.70
N PRO A 12 -6.72 -7.31 -0.81
CA PRO A 12 -6.27 -7.80 -2.11
C PRO A 12 -7.29 -8.83 -2.62
N VAL A 13 -7.73 -8.67 -3.86
CA VAL A 13 -8.75 -9.51 -4.51
C VAL A 13 -8.38 -9.78 -5.96
N ILE A 14 -9.04 -10.77 -6.58
CA ILE A 14 -9.03 -10.93 -8.04
C ILE A 14 -10.27 -10.25 -8.62
N SER A 15 -10.03 -9.23 -9.44
CA SER A 15 -11.09 -8.46 -10.09
C SER A 15 -11.80 -9.27 -11.16
N LYS A 16 -13.13 -9.25 -11.16
CA LYS A 16 -13.96 -9.86 -12.22
C LYS A 16 -13.90 -9.09 -13.54
N LEU A 17 -13.37 -7.86 -13.55
CA LEU A 17 -13.33 -7.02 -14.75
C LEU A 17 -12.33 -7.55 -15.79
N ASN A 18 -11.19 -8.07 -15.33
CA ASN A 18 -10.09 -8.50 -16.19
C ASN A 18 -9.32 -9.72 -15.65
N ASN A 19 -9.81 -10.36 -14.58
CA ASN A 19 -9.20 -11.52 -13.93
C ASN A 19 -7.77 -11.30 -13.43
N ARG A 20 -7.45 -10.08 -12.96
CA ARG A 20 -6.16 -9.72 -12.37
C ARG A 20 -6.30 -9.29 -10.92
N GLY A 21 -5.17 -9.24 -10.22
CA GLY A 21 -5.08 -8.64 -8.88
C GLY A 21 -5.62 -7.21 -8.87
N ALA A 22 -6.26 -6.85 -7.76
CA ALA A 22 -6.80 -5.53 -7.49
C ALA A 22 -6.94 -5.34 -5.98
N ILE A 23 -7.16 -4.10 -5.55
CA ILE A 23 -7.43 -3.77 -4.16
C ILE A 23 -8.86 -3.26 -4.05
N GLY A 24 -9.66 -3.91 -3.22
CA GLY A 24 -10.98 -3.44 -2.78
C GLY A 24 -10.89 -2.74 -1.42
N VAL A 25 -11.97 -2.05 -1.05
CA VAL A 25 -12.14 -1.49 0.29
C VAL A 25 -13.53 -1.87 0.80
N ALA A 26 -13.61 -2.34 2.04
CA ALA A 26 -14.86 -2.58 2.74
C ALA A 26 -14.96 -1.64 3.95
N VAL A 27 -16.17 -1.18 4.26
CA VAL A 27 -16.45 -0.20 5.31
C VAL A 27 -17.34 -0.83 6.38
N GLY A 28 -17.08 -0.54 7.64
CA GLY A 28 -17.90 -0.96 8.77
C GLY A 28 -17.97 0.12 9.84
N ASP A 29 -19.00 0.08 10.68
CA ASP A 29 -19.16 0.99 11.82
C ASP A 29 -18.52 0.45 13.11
N SER A 30 -17.92 -0.75 13.05
CA SER A 30 -17.24 -1.42 14.15
C SER A 30 -15.97 -2.10 13.64
N PRO A 31 -14.90 -2.21 14.44
CA PRO A 31 -13.68 -2.91 14.03
C PRO A 31 -13.91 -4.39 13.75
N LEU A 32 -15.00 -4.96 14.29
CA LEU A 32 -15.39 -6.36 14.10
C LEU A 32 -16.42 -6.53 12.97
N GLY A 33 -16.82 -5.44 12.30
CA GLY A 33 -17.85 -5.45 11.28
C GLY A 33 -19.29 -5.49 11.83
N PRO A 34 -20.28 -5.82 10.99
CA PRO A 34 -20.11 -6.29 9.61
C PRO A 34 -19.49 -5.22 8.70
N PHE A 35 -18.66 -5.69 7.76
CA PHE A 35 -18.11 -4.84 6.70
C PHE A 35 -18.94 -5.03 5.42
N TYR A 36 -19.16 -3.94 4.68
CA TYR A 36 -19.82 -3.97 3.37
C TYR A 36 -18.92 -3.31 2.31
N ASP A 37 -19.07 -3.72 1.04
CA ASP A 37 -18.41 -3.08 -0.09
C ASP A 37 -19.22 -1.85 -0.53
N PRO A 38 -18.73 -0.62 -0.34
CA PRO A 38 -19.44 0.59 -0.73
C PRO A 38 -19.30 0.91 -2.23
N LEU A 39 -18.33 0.31 -2.93
CA LEU A 39 -17.98 0.67 -4.30
C LEU A 39 -18.62 -0.26 -5.34
N GLY A 40 -18.76 -1.55 -5.02
CA GLY A 40 -19.17 -2.57 -5.99
C GLY A 40 -18.18 -2.77 -7.14
N ARG A 41 -16.97 -2.20 -7.02
CA ARG A 41 -15.86 -2.25 -7.97
C ARG A 41 -14.53 -2.15 -7.21
N PRO A 42 -13.40 -2.54 -7.84
CA PRO A 42 -12.10 -2.29 -7.24
C PRO A 42 -11.88 -0.81 -6.91
N LEU A 43 -11.24 -0.55 -5.77
CA LEU A 43 -10.72 0.78 -5.44
C LEU A 43 -9.55 1.09 -6.36
N VAL A 44 -8.54 0.23 -6.40
CA VAL A 44 -7.37 0.32 -7.27
C VAL A 44 -7.23 -0.94 -8.09
N GLN A 45 -6.90 -0.76 -9.37
CA GLN A 45 -6.46 -1.84 -10.24
C GLN A 45 -5.45 -1.30 -11.26
N SER A 46 -4.21 -1.75 -11.14
CA SER A 46 -3.09 -1.51 -12.06
C SER A 46 -2.85 -2.72 -12.96
N GLU A 47 -1.74 -2.73 -13.70
CA GLU A 47 -1.43 -3.81 -14.62
C GLU A 47 -1.11 -5.15 -13.94
N TRP A 48 -0.37 -5.11 -12.82
CA TRP A 48 0.12 -6.28 -12.09
C TRP A 48 0.56 -5.94 -10.66
N GLY A 49 0.51 -6.93 -9.76
CA GLY A 49 1.15 -6.83 -8.44
C GLY A 49 0.34 -6.09 -7.38
N ASP A 50 -0.98 -5.96 -7.58
CA ASP A 50 -1.85 -5.27 -6.64
C ASP A 50 -2.21 -6.16 -5.45
N ILE A 51 -1.28 -6.27 -4.51
CA ILE A 51 -1.41 -7.08 -3.29
C ILE A 51 -0.91 -6.35 -2.05
N ASP A 52 -1.33 -6.81 -0.88
CA ASP A 52 -0.90 -6.33 0.44
C ASP A 52 -1.01 -4.80 0.64
N PRO A 53 -2.23 -4.24 0.54
CA PRO A 53 -2.44 -2.83 0.84
C PRO A 53 -2.09 -2.50 2.30
N THR A 54 -1.41 -1.37 2.48
CA THR A 54 -1.06 -0.77 3.77
C THR A 54 -1.45 0.71 3.73
N ILE A 55 -2.13 1.19 4.76
CA ILE A 55 -2.49 2.61 4.89
C ILE A 55 -1.50 3.32 5.81
N PHE A 56 -1.04 4.48 5.35
CA PHE A 56 -0.25 5.44 6.12
C PHE A 56 -1.04 6.76 6.23
N ILE A 57 -1.13 7.32 7.43
CA ILE A 57 -1.68 8.66 7.66
C ILE A 57 -0.50 9.55 8.05
N ASP A 58 -0.28 10.60 7.26
CA ASP A 58 0.79 11.56 7.50
C ASP A 58 0.40 12.52 8.64
N GLU A 59 1.37 13.29 9.14
CA GLU A 59 1.19 14.20 10.28
C GLU A 59 0.15 15.31 10.00
N ASP A 60 -0.04 15.66 8.72
CA ASP A 60 -1.06 16.61 8.26
C ASP A 60 -2.47 16.00 8.11
N GLY A 61 -2.62 14.69 8.34
CA GLY A 61 -3.87 13.94 8.18
C GLY A 61 -4.09 13.36 6.78
N THR A 62 -3.18 13.59 5.84
CA THR A 62 -3.24 13.03 4.49
C THR A 62 -3.07 11.51 4.52
N ALA A 63 -4.00 10.81 3.89
CA ALA A 63 -3.97 9.35 3.83
C ALA A 63 -3.29 8.88 2.54
N HIS A 64 -2.37 7.93 2.67
CA HIS A 64 -1.70 7.26 1.56
C HIS A 64 -1.94 5.76 1.66
N MET A 65 -2.21 5.11 0.53
CA MET A 65 -2.25 3.66 0.43
C MET A 65 -1.04 3.18 -0.36
N TYR A 66 -0.23 2.32 0.25
CA TYR A 66 0.91 1.64 -0.35
C TYR A 66 0.59 0.16 -0.59
N TRP A 67 1.12 -0.44 -1.64
CA TRP A 67 0.95 -1.86 -1.94
C TRP A 67 1.99 -2.32 -2.97
N GLY A 68 2.13 -3.63 -3.23
CA GLY A 68 2.93 -4.06 -4.37
C GLY A 68 3.71 -5.38 -4.24
N ASN A 69 3.83 -6.08 -5.36
CA ASN A 69 4.86 -7.09 -5.66
C ASN A 69 4.95 -7.27 -7.19
N PRO A 70 6.11 -7.08 -7.85
CA PRO A 70 7.44 -6.80 -7.30
C PRO A 70 7.71 -5.32 -7.02
N LYS A 71 6.85 -4.41 -7.49
CA LYS A 71 7.07 -2.97 -7.41
C LYS A 71 6.19 -2.38 -6.31
N LEU A 72 6.80 -1.59 -5.43
CA LEU A 72 6.06 -0.79 -4.46
C LEU A 72 5.35 0.36 -5.19
N LYS A 73 4.07 0.53 -4.91
CA LYS A 73 3.19 1.54 -5.49
C LYS A 73 2.46 2.28 -4.39
N TYR A 74 2.01 3.50 -4.69
CA TYR A 74 1.10 4.21 -3.80
C TYR A 74 0.13 5.15 -4.52
N VAL A 75 -0.93 5.52 -3.80
CA VAL A 75 -1.84 6.63 -4.10
C VAL A 75 -2.09 7.43 -2.85
N GLN A 76 -2.41 8.71 -3.03
CA GLN A 76 -3.01 9.54 -1.98
C GLN A 76 -4.52 9.33 -1.97
N LEU A 77 -5.05 8.79 -0.88
CA LEU A 77 -6.49 8.63 -0.69
C LEU A 77 -7.13 9.99 -0.40
N ASN A 78 -8.37 10.14 -0.87
CA ASN A 78 -9.22 11.26 -0.49
C ASN A 78 -9.70 11.08 0.96
N GLU A 79 -10.31 12.13 1.53
CA GLU A 79 -10.77 12.11 2.92
C GLU A 79 -11.80 11.01 3.22
N ASP A 80 -12.58 10.61 2.21
CA ASP A 80 -13.59 9.56 2.29
C ASP A 80 -13.02 8.13 2.47
N MET A 81 -11.69 7.97 2.29
CA MET A 81 -10.96 6.70 2.38
C MET A 81 -11.46 5.60 1.43
N ILE A 82 -12.29 5.94 0.45
CA ILE A 82 -12.85 5.01 -0.55
C ILE A 82 -12.67 5.53 -1.97
N SER A 83 -11.95 6.64 -2.14
CA SER A 83 -11.51 7.15 -3.41
C SER A 83 -10.09 7.73 -3.30
N TYR A 84 -9.47 7.99 -4.45
CA TYR A 84 -8.20 8.69 -4.56
C TYR A 84 -8.22 9.57 -5.80
N THR A 85 -7.35 10.57 -5.82
CA THR A 85 -7.20 11.49 -6.95
C THR A 85 -5.79 11.37 -7.52
N GLY A 86 -5.68 11.46 -8.85
CA GLY A 86 -4.40 11.39 -9.54
C GLY A 86 -4.05 9.98 -10.02
N GLN A 87 -2.74 9.73 -10.19
CA GLN A 87 -2.22 8.50 -10.77
C GLN A 87 -1.61 7.59 -9.70
N ILE A 88 -1.54 6.30 -10.03
CA ILE A 88 -0.76 5.33 -9.27
C ILE A 88 0.72 5.66 -9.48
N ILE A 89 1.44 5.90 -8.38
CA ILE A 89 2.87 6.21 -8.43
C ILE A 89 3.66 4.96 -8.06
N GLU A 90 4.60 4.56 -8.91
CA GLU A 90 5.57 3.52 -8.59
C GLU A 90 6.75 4.13 -7.82
N VAL A 91 7.12 3.55 -6.69
CA VAL A 91 8.28 3.96 -5.91
C VAL A 91 9.55 3.44 -6.61
N PRO A 92 10.58 4.28 -6.84
CA PRO A 92 11.83 3.83 -7.45
C PRO A 92 12.48 2.69 -6.65
N MET A 93 12.67 1.54 -7.29
CA MET A 93 13.27 0.35 -6.67
C MET A 93 14.81 0.47 -6.63
N THR A 94 15.33 1.35 -5.78
CA THR A 94 16.77 1.60 -5.64
C THR A 94 17.44 0.69 -4.62
N GLU A 95 18.74 0.40 -4.80
CA GLU A 95 19.54 -0.36 -3.83
C GLU A 95 19.68 0.38 -2.48
N GLU A 96 19.70 1.71 -2.50
CA GLU A 96 19.75 2.55 -1.29
C GLU A 96 18.50 2.35 -0.43
N ALA A 97 17.33 2.34 -1.05
CA ALA A 97 16.06 2.18 -0.36
C ALA A 97 15.84 0.72 0.09
N PHE A 98 16.01 -0.22 -0.83
CA PHE A 98 15.52 -1.59 -0.63
C PHE A 98 16.63 -2.64 -0.48
N GLY A 99 17.90 -2.21 -0.42
CA GLY A 99 19.06 -3.08 -0.40
C GLY A 99 19.28 -3.80 -1.74
N LYS A 100 20.54 -4.10 -2.08
CA LYS A 100 20.89 -4.81 -3.30
C LYS A 100 20.53 -6.30 -3.26
N ARG A 101 19.99 -6.81 -4.37
CA ARG A 101 19.88 -8.24 -4.70
C ARG A 101 20.94 -8.59 -5.75
N ASN A 102 21.62 -9.73 -5.60
CA ASN A 102 22.73 -10.13 -6.48
C ASN A 102 22.38 -11.27 -7.44
N ASP A 103 21.26 -11.94 -7.21
CA ASP A 103 20.88 -13.20 -7.87
C ASP A 103 19.80 -13.05 -8.94
N ASN A 104 19.13 -11.89 -9.05
CA ASN A 104 18.13 -11.63 -10.08
C ASN A 104 18.20 -10.19 -10.62
N PRO A 105 18.63 -9.96 -11.88
CA PRO A 105 18.74 -8.62 -12.46
C PRO A 105 17.38 -7.95 -12.73
N GLU A 106 16.30 -8.71 -12.89
CA GLU A 106 14.94 -8.15 -13.05
C GLU A 106 14.36 -7.66 -11.72
N ARG A 107 14.93 -8.13 -10.60
CA ARG A 107 14.58 -7.73 -9.24
C ARG A 107 15.82 -7.23 -8.51
N PRO A 108 16.34 -6.05 -8.86
CA PRO A 108 17.65 -5.60 -8.37
C PRO A 108 17.69 -5.32 -6.87
N THR A 109 16.55 -5.31 -6.17
CA THR A 109 16.47 -5.02 -4.74
C THR A 109 15.90 -6.16 -3.91
N LYS A 110 16.11 -6.11 -2.58
CA LYS A 110 15.59 -7.12 -1.64
C LYS A 110 14.11 -6.96 -1.33
N TYR A 111 13.42 -5.97 -1.89
CA TYR A 111 11.98 -5.85 -1.76
C TYR A 111 11.29 -7.02 -2.47
N GLU A 112 10.40 -7.70 -1.74
CA GLU A 112 9.58 -8.80 -2.25
C GLU A 112 8.12 -8.40 -2.33
N GLU A 113 7.56 -8.26 -1.14
CA GLU A 113 6.20 -7.91 -0.79
C GLU A 113 6.23 -7.51 0.69
N GLY A 114 5.19 -6.86 1.19
CA GLY A 114 5.21 -6.41 2.58
C GLY A 114 3.89 -5.86 3.04
N ARG A 115 3.27 -6.61 3.95
CA ARG A 115 2.18 -6.17 4.80
C ARG A 115 2.79 -5.41 5.98
N GLY A 116 2.40 -4.15 6.17
CA GLY A 116 2.81 -3.35 7.32
C GLY A 116 4.03 -2.47 7.02
N CYS A 117 3.75 -1.26 6.56
CA CYS A 117 4.66 -0.15 6.74
C CYS A 117 4.26 0.62 8.01
N ILE A 118 5.21 0.94 8.89
CA ILE A 118 5.00 1.68 10.14
C ILE A 118 5.72 3.03 10.02
N SER A 119 5.11 4.11 10.52
CA SER A 119 5.73 5.43 10.54
C SER A 119 6.63 5.62 11.76
N VAL A 120 7.83 6.18 11.55
CA VAL A 120 8.64 6.77 12.62
C VAL A 120 9.19 8.11 12.13
N LYS A 121 8.77 9.20 12.77
CA LYS A 121 9.30 10.57 12.56
C LYS A 121 9.48 10.92 11.08
N SER A 122 8.38 11.06 10.33
CA SER A 122 8.34 11.37 8.88
C SER A 122 8.89 10.29 7.92
N CYS A 123 9.15 9.06 8.40
CA CYS A 123 9.69 7.97 7.58
C CYS A 123 8.72 6.79 7.52
N ILE A 124 8.47 6.24 6.32
CA ILE A 124 7.69 5.01 6.13
C ILE A 124 8.63 3.79 6.19
N ILE A 125 8.52 3.01 7.26
CA ILE A 125 9.28 1.76 7.45
C ILE A 125 8.45 0.60 6.94
N CYS A 126 8.72 0.11 5.73
CA CYS A 126 8.05 -1.09 5.22
C CYS A 126 8.74 -2.36 5.73
N PHE A 127 7.98 -3.22 6.43
CA PHE A 127 8.43 -4.55 6.82
C PHE A 127 8.14 -5.52 5.69
N GLY A 128 9.14 -5.75 4.83
CA GLY A 128 9.07 -6.84 3.85
C GLY A 128 9.52 -8.17 4.46
N GLN A 129 9.04 -9.29 3.93
CA GLN A 129 9.61 -10.63 4.21
C GLN A 129 10.97 -10.79 3.51
N ALA A 130 11.91 -9.88 3.76
CA ALA A 130 13.30 -10.07 3.38
C ALA A 130 14.02 -10.71 4.58
N GLY A 131 14.48 -11.95 4.39
CA GLY A 131 15.14 -12.73 5.43
C GLY A 131 16.20 -11.92 6.20
N ARG A 132 16.06 -11.95 7.54
CA ARG A 132 16.98 -11.46 8.58
C ARG A 132 16.99 -9.94 8.81
N PHE A 133 16.17 -9.54 9.79
CA PHE A 133 16.06 -8.22 10.46
C PHE A 133 15.73 -7.02 9.55
N PRO A 134 14.78 -6.14 9.96
CA PRO A 134 14.31 -5.06 9.11
C PRO A 134 15.43 -4.04 8.89
N SER A 135 15.79 -3.83 7.63
CA SER A 135 16.55 -2.66 7.22
C SER A 135 15.59 -1.47 7.36
N LEU A 136 15.98 -0.44 8.11
CA LEU A 136 15.21 0.79 8.26
C LEU A 136 15.15 1.49 6.90
N LEU A 137 14.02 1.38 6.19
CA LEU A 137 13.75 2.18 5.01
C LEU A 137 13.18 3.53 5.46
N VAL A 138 13.81 4.61 4.99
CA VAL A 138 13.28 5.98 5.11
C VAL A 138 12.81 6.39 3.72
N ILE A 139 11.51 6.26 3.46
CA ILE A 139 10.90 6.96 2.33
C ILE A 139 10.68 8.40 2.82
N PRO A 140 11.39 9.41 2.27
CA PRO A 140 11.15 10.80 2.65
C PRO A 140 9.70 11.19 2.32
N PRO A 141 9.09 12.11 3.09
CA PRO A 141 7.76 12.60 2.77
C PRO A 141 7.76 13.17 1.35
N VAL A 142 6.69 12.86 0.62
CA VAL A 142 6.50 13.32 -0.75
C VAL A 142 6.48 14.86 -0.70
N LYS A 143 7.51 15.50 -1.25
CA LYS A 143 7.45 16.95 -1.47
C LYS A 143 6.42 17.22 -2.55
N ALA A 144 5.43 18.04 -2.22
CA ALA A 144 4.47 18.60 -3.15
C ALA A 144 5.14 19.36 -4.30
#